data_AF-A0A354K744-F1
#
_entry.id   AF-A0A354K744-F1
#
_cell.length_a   1.000
_cell.length_b   1.000
_cell.length_c   1.000
_cell.angle_alpha   90.00
_cell.angle_beta   90.00
_cell.angle_gamma   90.00
#
_symmetry.space_group_name_H-M   'P 1'
#
loop_
_entity.id
_entity.type
_entity.pdbx_description
1 polymer ?
#
loop_
_entity_poly.entity_id
_entity_poly.type
_entity_poly.pdbx_seq_one_letter_code
_entity_poly.pdbx_strand_id
1 'polypeptide(L)'
;MVGDTGCLSGGEQPVIIDRPYRWETGKTIPEQYLQQMNKLLRRGYRGMMVFAAVLALIALVIDVGIVLSGEIGEDIIGTVLTNVVFLGMAAVLYVIERDKYTKSTEALQAGNFRWRTGTLDDLVSQITGYVRRRHRRGPTFEEYAFVDGEEVKVASLADTTLKRSYRGYFEHKKTQITVRCSGKIGLGASVVLVDLDGGAYILPYN
;
A
#
# COMPACT_ATOMS: atom_id res chain seq x y z
N MET A 1 -14.56 -11.59 9.52
CA MET A 1 -13.71 -12.79 9.38
C MET A 1 -12.82 -12.64 8.17
N VAL A 2 -11.89 -13.59 7.98
CA VAL A 2 -11.15 -13.68 6.70
C VAL A 2 -12.19 -13.88 5.60
N GLY A 3 -12.09 -13.10 4.53
CA GLY A 3 -13.05 -13.04 3.45
C GLY A 3 -14.09 -11.93 3.57
N ASP A 4 -14.31 -11.34 4.75
CA ASP A 4 -15.23 -10.20 4.87
C ASP A 4 -14.71 -9.02 4.06
N THR A 5 -15.62 -8.36 3.36
CA THR A 5 -15.35 -7.24 2.47
C THR A 5 -16.06 -5.97 2.95
N GLY A 6 -15.45 -4.84 2.66
CA GLY A 6 -16.11 -3.53 2.69
C GLY A 6 -15.96 -2.88 1.33
N CYS A 7 -17.06 -2.40 0.78
CA CYS A 7 -17.10 -1.74 -0.52
C CYS A 7 -17.17 -0.22 -0.32
N LEU A 8 -16.56 0.55 -1.22
CA LEU A 8 -16.64 2.01 -1.19
C LEU A 8 -18.05 2.50 -1.52
N SER A 9 -18.78 1.77 -2.37
CA SER A 9 -20.22 1.97 -2.60
C SER A 9 -21.09 1.84 -1.34
N GLY A 10 -20.57 1.21 -0.28
CA GLY A 10 -21.30 0.93 0.96
C GLY A 10 -22.25 -0.26 0.89
N GLY A 11 -22.33 -0.94 -0.26
CA GLY A 11 -23.12 -2.17 -0.44
C GLY A 11 -22.48 -3.39 0.23
N GLU A 12 -23.26 -4.46 0.41
CA GLU A 12 -22.73 -5.76 0.87
C GLU A 12 -21.88 -6.47 -0.20
N GLN A 13 -22.16 -6.19 -1.47
CA GLN A 13 -21.40 -6.66 -2.62
C GLN A 13 -20.88 -5.47 -3.43
N PRO A 14 -19.75 -5.61 -4.13
CA PRO A 14 -19.24 -4.56 -4.99
C PRO A 14 -20.19 -4.27 -6.15
N VAL A 15 -20.25 -3.00 -6.56
CA VAL A 15 -20.89 -2.62 -7.81
C VAL A 15 -19.93 -2.98 -8.95
N ILE A 16 -20.39 -3.82 -9.87
CA ILE A 16 -19.61 -4.31 -11.01
C ILE A 16 -20.41 -4.02 -12.28
N ILE A 17 -19.81 -3.31 -13.23
CA ILE A 17 -20.44 -2.99 -14.51
C ILE A 17 -19.49 -3.41 -15.61
N ASP A 18 -19.82 -4.52 -16.27
CA ASP A 18 -19.02 -5.05 -17.37
C ASP A 18 -19.03 -4.07 -18.55
N ARG A 19 -17.84 -3.65 -18.98
CA ARG A 19 -17.66 -2.87 -20.21
C ARG A 19 -16.53 -3.48 -21.04
N PRO A 20 -16.60 -3.42 -22.37
CA PRO A 20 -15.52 -3.92 -23.21
C PRO A 20 -14.25 -3.10 -22.95
N TYR A 21 -13.13 -3.79 -22.69
CA TYR A 21 -11.83 -3.17 -22.50
C TYR A 21 -10.75 -3.92 -23.27
N ARG A 22 -9.61 -3.27 -23.48
CA ARG A 22 -8.43 -3.88 -24.10
C ARG A 22 -7.18 -3.43 -23.37
N TRP A 23 -6.36 -4.39 -22.99
CA TRP A 23 -5.02 -4.11 -22.49
C TRP A 23 -4.08 -3.77 -23.64
N GLU A 24 -3.35 -2.68 -23.48
CA GLU A 24 -2.32 -2.22 -24.37
C GLU A 24 -0.92 -2.46 -23.77
N THR A 25 0.09 -2.50 -24.63
CA THR A 25 1.48 -2.64 -24.21
C THR A 25 2.00 -1.35 -23.60
N GLY A 26 2.87 -1.42 -22.59
CA GLY A 26 3.44 -0.25 -21.93
C GLY A 26 4.19 0.72 -22.85
N LYS A 27 4.58 0.29 -24.06
CA LYS A 27 5.21 1.15 -25.07
C LYS A 27 4.26 2.18 -25.70
N THR A 28 2.94 1.99 -25.63
CA THR A 28 1.94 2.88 -26.24
C THR A 28 1.35 3.89 -25.26
N ILE A 29 1.72 3.83 -23.98
CA ILE A 29 1.15 4.72 -22.98
C ILE A 29 1.59 6.18 -23.24
N PRO A 30 0.68 7.15 -23.10
CA PRO A 30 1.07 8.56 -23.13
C PRO A 30 2.10 8.91 -22.05
N GLU A 31 3.08 9.73 -22.42
CA GLU A 31 4.21 10.10 -21.54
C GLU A 31 3.76 10.74 -20.21
N GLN A 32 2.65 11.50 -20.24
CA GLN A 32 2.08 12.11 -19.04
C GLN A 32 1.77 11.07 -17.94
N TYR A 33 1.29 9.88 -18.30
CA TYR A 33 0.98 8.83 -17.33
C TYR A 33 2.24 8.10 -16.86
N LEU A 34 3.29 8.00 -17.69
CA LEU A 34 4.61 7.53 -17.24
C LEU A 34 5.22 8.47 -16.19
N GLN A 35 5.09 9.78 -16.39
CA GLN A 35 5.56 10.76 -15.41
C GLN A 35 4.77 10.67 -14.09
N GLN A 36 3.45 10.48 -14.17
CA GLN A 36 2.62 10.24 -12.98
C GLN A 36 2.98 8.94 -12.25
N MET A 37 3.20 7.85 -12.99
CA MET A 37 3.66 6.57 -12.43
C MET A 37 5.00 6.71 -11.72
N ASN A 38 5.98 7.36 -12.34
CA ASN A 38 7.28 7.63 -11.72
C ASN A 38 7.14 8.44 -10.43
N LYS A 39 6.26 9.45 -10.42
CA LYS A 39 5.97 10.24 -9.22
C LYS A 39 5.33 9.39 -8.12
N LEU A 40 4.43 8.47 -8.48
CA LEU A 40 3.75 7.57 -7.56
C LEU A 40 4.72 6.57 -6.92
N LEU A 41 5.53 5.88 -7.74
CA LEU A 41 6.59 4.97 -7.29
C LEU A 41 7.58 5.68 -6.36
N ARG A 42 8.02 6.89 -6.75
CA ARG A 42 8.96 7.69 -5.94
C ARG A 42 8.34 8.15 -4.61
N ARG A 43 7.04 8.46 -4.58
CA ARG A 43 6.32 8.82 -3.34
C ARG A 43 6.28 7.63 -2.38
N GLY A 44 5.98 6.43 -2.87
CA GLY A 44 6.03 5.19 -2.09
C GLY A 44 7.42 4.94 -1.49
N TYR A 45 8.46 5.00 -2.34
CA TYR A 45 9.85 4.81 -1.92
C TYR A 45 10.31 5.84 -0.87
N ARG A 46 9.99 7.14 -1.07
CA ARG A 46 10.30 8.19 -0.10
C ARG A 46 9.63 7.96 1.26
N GLY A 47 8.37 7.51 1.28
CA GLY A 47 7.68 7.19 2.53
C GLY A 47 8.40 6.10 3.33
N MET A 48 8.87 5.04 2.66
CA MET A 48 9.62 3.96 3.30
C MET A 48 11.01 4.41 3.76
N MET A 49 11.71 5.24 2.99
CA MET A 49 12.99 5.82 3.45
C MET A 49 12.83 6.67 4.70
N VAL A 50 11.78 7.50 4.77
CA VAL A 50 11.47 8.29 5.97
C VAL A 50 11.18 7.37 7.15
N PHE A 51 10.42 6.29 6.96
CA PHE A 51 10.15 5.32 8.02
C PHE A 51 11.43 4.63 8.52
N ALA A 52 12.30 4.19 7.61
CA ALA A 52 13.60 3.61 7.96
C ALA A 52 14.50 4.61 8.70
N ALA A 53 14.51 5.87 8.27
CA ALA A 53 15.25 6.94 8.94
C ALA A 53 14.71 7.24 10.35
N VAL A 54 13.39 7.22 10.55
CA VAL A 54 12.77 7.38 11.87
C VAL A 54 13.14 6.21 12.80
N LEU A 55 13.16 4.98 12.30
CA LEU A 55 13.61 3.83 13.08
C LEU A 55 15.08 3.95 13.51
N ALA A 56 15.95 4.40 12.60
CA ALA A 56 17.35 4.65 12.91
C ALA A 56 17.53 5.80 13.92
N LEU A 57 16.70 6.86 13.83
CA LEU A 57 16.72 7.96 14.78
C LEU A 57 16.28 7.52 16.19
N ILE A 58 15.27 6.64 16.30
CA ILE A 58 14.84 6.09 17.59
C ILE A 58 15.98 5.32 18.26
N ALA A 59 16.72 4.50 17.51
CA ALA A 59 17.90 3.79 18.03
C ALA A 59 18.94 4.79 18.58
N LEU A 60 19.23 5.84 17.81
CA LEU A 60 20.20 6.88 18.22
C LEU A 60 19.76 7.68 19.45
N VAL A 61 18.46 7.98 19.59
CA VAL A 61 17.92 8.67 20.78
C VAL A 61 18.04 7.80 22.03
N ILE A 62 17.81 6.49 21.91
CA ILE A 62 17.99 5.55 23.02
C ILE A 62 19.47 5.52 23.46
N ASP A 63 20.40 5.46 22.50
CA ASP A 63 21.85 5.50 22.78
C ASP A 63 22.28 6.77 23.52
N VAL A 64 21.85 7.94 23.03
CA VAL A 64 22.19 9.22 23.67
C VAL A 64 21.59 9.34 25.07
N GLY A 65 20.36 8.85 25.27
CA GLY A 65 19.70 8.86 26.57
C GLY A 65 20.46 8.07 27.64
N ILE A 66 21.01 6.91 27.27
CA ILE A 66 21.75 6.02 28.18
C ILE A 66 23.15 6.55 28.48
N VAL A 67 23.82 7.15 27.48
CA VAL A 67 25.11 7.82 27.70
C VAL A 67 24.95 9.03 28.63
N LEU A 68 23.85 9.78 28.50
CA LEU A 68 23.55 10.94 29.35
C LEU A 68 23.03 10.57 30.75
N SER A 69 22.37 9.41 30.93
CA SER A 69 21.89 8.95 32.25
C SER A 69 23.01 8.41 33.15
N GLY A 70 24.21 8.16 32.59
CA GLY A 70 25.35 7.62 33.35
C GLY A 70 25.21 6.13 33.68
N GLU A 71 24.21 5.44 33.13
CA GLU A 71 23.91 4.02 33.35
C GLU A 71 24.82 3.09 32.52
N ILE A 72 26.13 3.38 32.50
CA ILE A 72 27.16 2.66 31.73
C ILE A 72 27.47 1.27 32.37
N GLY A 73 26.78 0.88 33.44
CA GLY A 73 27.17 -0.27 34.26
C GLY A 73 26.49 -1.61 33.94
N GLU A 74 25.17 -1.65 33.75
CA GLU A 74 24.43 -2.93 33.90
C GLU A 74 23.59 -3.36 32.68
N ASP A 75 23.27 -2.49 31.71
CA ASP A 75 22.37 -2.85 30.59
C ASP A 75 22.90 -2.51 29.18
N ILE A 76 24.20 -2.23 29.04
CA ILE A 76 24.85 -1.92 27.75
C ILE A 76 24.57 -3.01 26.70
N ILE A 77 24.60 -4.28 27.12
CA ILE A 77 24.38 -5.41 26.21
C ILE A 77 22.94 -5.40 25.67
N GLY A 78 21.93 -5.11 26.51
CA GLY A 78 20.54 -5.02 26.09
C GLY A 78 20.30 -3.87 25.11
N THR A 79 20.92 -2.73 25.35
CA THR A 79 20.87 -1.55 24.47
C THR A 79 21.53 -1.82 23.12
N VAL A 80 22.76 -2.34 23.12
CA VAL A 80 23.51 -2.66 21.90
C VAL A 80 22.74 -3.69 21.08
N LEU A 81 22.20 -4.74 21.71
CA LEU A 81 21.39 -5.75 21.03
C LEU A 81 20.14 -5.12 20.39
N THR A 82 19.47 -4.22 21.11
CA THR A 82 18.28 -3.52 20.63
C THR A 82 18.59 -2.64 19.41
N ASN A 83 19.69 -1.90 19.43
CA ASN A 83 20.09 -1.06 18.30
C ASN A 83 20.54 -1.85 17.09
N VAL A 84 21.27 -2.95 17.29
CA VAL A 84 21.62 -3.89 16.20
C VAL A 84 20.36 -4.43 15.54
N VAL A 85 19.32 -4.75 16.32
CA VAL A 85 18.02 -5.20 15.79
C VAL A 85 17.31 -4.08 15.01
N PHE A 86 17.24 -2.85 15.54
CA PHE A 86 16.58 -1.73 14.86
C PHE A 86 17.30 -1.31 13.58
N LEU A 87 18.63 -1.18 13.62
CA LEU A 87 19.45 -0.84 12.46
C LEU A 87 19.44 -1.96 11.42
N GLY A 88 19.51 -3.22 11.86
CA GLY A 88 19.38 -4.38 10.99
C GLY A 88 18.03 -4.43 10.29
N MET A 89 16.94 -4.18 11.02
CA MET A 89 15.60 -4.10 10.45
C MET A 89 15.46 -2.93 9.47
N ALA A 90 15.99 -1.75 9.80
CA ALA A 90 15.98 -0.59 8.90
C ALA A 90 16.77 -0.87 7.61
N ALA A 91 17.94 -1.52 7.71
CA ALA A 91 18.75 -1.90 6.57
C ALA A 91 18.06 -2.94 5.68
N VAL A 92 17.45 -3.98 6.26
CA VAL A 92 16.69 -4.99 5.52
C VAL A 92 15.51 -4.35 4.80
N LEU A 93 14.73 -3.50 5.49
CA LEU A 93 13.62 -2.77 4.87
C LEU A 93 14.12 -1.87 3.73
N TYR A 94 15.22 -1.16 3.91
CA TYR A 94 15.81 -0.32 2.88
C TYR A 94 16.22 -1.12 1.64
N VAL A 95 16.90 -2.26 1.83
CA VAL A 95 17.36 -3.11 0.71
C VAL A 95 16.19 -3.70 -0.05
N ILE A 96 15.20 -4.28 0.65
CA ILE A 96 14.01 -4.89 0.02
C ILE A 96 13.23 -3.84 -0.77
N GLU A 97 12.99 -2.67 -0.20
CA GLU A 97 12.21 -1.63 -0.87
C GLU A 97 12.99 -0.92 -1.98
N ARG A 98 14.31 -0.79 -1.85
CA ARG A 98 15.16 -0.29 -2.93
C ARG A 98 15.16 -1.24 -4.12
N ASP A 99 15.28 -2.55 -3.89
CA ASP A 99 15.26 -3.56 -4.96
C ASP A 99 13.92 -3.52 -5.72
N LYS A 100 12.80 -3.52 -4.99
CA LYS A 100 11.46 -3.35 -5.59
C LYS A 100 11.35 -2.06 -6.39
N TYR A 101 11.71 -0.92 -5.80
CA TYR A 101 11.64 0.37 -6.49
C TYR A 101 12.47 0.39 -7.77
N THR A 102 13.67 -0.19 -7.73
CA THR A 102 14.58 -0.26 -8.89
C THR A 102 13.95 -1.12 -9.99
N LYS A 103 13.47 -2.33 -9.65
CA LYS A 103 12.81 -3.23 -10.60
C LYS A 103 11.56 -2.62 -11.23
N SER A 104 10.66 -2.04 -10.43
CA SER A 104 9.46 -1.37 -10.94
C SER A 104 9.81 -0.21 -11.86
N THR A 105 10.84 0.56 -11.53
CA THR A 105 11.29 1.70 -12.36
C THR A 105 11.93 1.22 -13.66
N GLU A 106 12.76 0.19 -13.63
CA GLU A 106 13.36 -0.44 -14.81
C GLU A 106 12.30 -1.02 -15.73
N ALA A 107 11.31 -1.74 -15.18
CA ALA A 107 10.19 -2.29 -15.94
C ALA A 107 9.34 -1.18 -16.58
N LEU A 108 9.07 -0.09 -15.85
CA LEU A 108 8.36 1.08 -16.37
C LEU A 108 9.15 1.76 -17.52
N GLN A 109 10.46 1.89 -17.39
CA GLN A 109 11.32 2.48 -18.43
C GLN A 109 11.45 1.58 -19.67
N ALA A 110 11.51 0.27 -19.46
CA ALA A 110 11.58 -0.72 -20.54
C ALA A 110 10.24 -0.92 -21.28
N GLY A 111 9.14 -0.40 -20.74
CA GLY A 111 7.79 -0.65 -21.26
C GLY A 111 7.27 -2.06 -20.96
N ASN A 112 7.85 -2.74 -19.95
CA ASN A 112 7.53 -4.11 -19.54
C ASN A 112 6.34 -4.12 -18.58
N PHE A 113 5.21 -3.59 -19.04
CA PHE A 113 3.94 -3.56 -18.32
C PHE A 113 2.80 -3.50 -19.34
N ARG A 114 1.57 -3.62 -18.86
CA ARG A 114 0.37 -3.39 -19.67
C ARG A 114 -0.46 -2.29 -19.05
N TRP A 115 -1.17 -1.55 -19.89
CA TRP A 115 -2.00 -0.44 -19.44
C TRP A 115 -3.33 -0.40 -20.20
N ARG A 116 -4.33 0.24 -19.62
CA ARG A 116 -5.60 0.54 -20.28
C ARG A 116 -6.29 1.71 -19.62
N THR A 117 -7.26 2.29 -20.30
CA THR A 117 -8.23 3.20 -19.68
C THR A 117 -9.44 2.40 -19.18
N GLY A 118 -10.20 2.97 -18.26
CA GLY A 118 -11.45 2.38 -17.81
C GLY A 118 -12.26 3.27 -16.89
N THR A 119 -13.39 2.76 -16.41
CA THR A 119 -14.23 3.45 -15.42
C THR A 119 -14.24 2.66 -14.12
N LEU A 120 -13.91 3.33 -13.00
CA LEU A 120 -13.88 2.70 -11.68
C LEU A 120 -15.30 2.44 -11.18
N ASP A 121 -15.69 1.17 -11.05
CA ASP A 121 -17.01 0.76 -10.59
C ASP A 121 -17.10 0.69 -9.06
N ASP A 122 -16.10 0.09 -8.41
CA ASP A 122 -16.01 0.03 -6.95
C ASP A 122 -14.57 -0.17 -6.43
N LEU A 123 -14.37 0.10 -5.15
CA LEU A 123 -13.14 -0.19 -4.40
C LEU A 123 -13.48 -1.05 -3.19
N VAL A 124 -12.86 -2.21 -3.10
CA VAL A 124 -13.12 -3.22 -2.07
C VAL A 124 -11.90 -3.40 -1.19
N SER A 125 -12.12 -3.46 0.11
CA SER A 125 -11.14 -3.90 1.08
C SER A 125 -11.58 -5.25 1.65
N GLN A 126 -10.78 -6.29 1.43
CA GLN A 126 -11.04 -7.63 1.95
C GLN A 126 -10.11 -7.97 3.10
N ILE A 127 -10.62 -8.62 4.15
CA ILE A 127 -9.76 -9.16 5.21
C ILE A 127 -9.11 -10.45 4.73
N THR A 128 -7.78 -10.47 4.68
CA THR A 128 -6.99 -11.64 4.27
C THR A 128 -6.44 -12.44 5.44
N GLY A 129 -6.44 -11.87 6.65
CA GLY A 129 -5.84 -12.50 7.80
C GLY A 129 -5.96 -11.67 9.07
N TYR A 130 -5.33 -12.14 10.13
CA TYR A 130 -5.25 -11.45 11.41
C TYR A 130 -3.84 -11.56 11.99
N VAL A 131 -3.26 -10.43 12.35
CA VAL A 131 -1.95 -10.36 13.00
C VAL A 131 -2.13 -9.98 14.47
N ARG A 132 -1.42 -10.69 15.36
CA ARG A 132 -1.44 -10.42 16.80
C ARG A 132 -0.51 -9.25 17.11
N ARG A 133 -1.03 -8.15 17.65
CA ARG A 133 -0.26 -7.00 18.13
C ARG A 133 -0.66 -6.70 19.58
N ARG A 134 0.30 -6.76 20.52
CA ARG A 134 0.12 -6.37 21.94
C ARG A 134 -1.22 -6.86 22.54
N HIS A 135 -1.41 -8.18 22.60
CA HIS A 135 -2.61 -8.85 23.11
C HIS A 135 -3.93 -8.65 22.33
N ARG A 136 -3.97 -7.86 21.24
CA ARG A 136 -5.13 -7.73 20.36
C ARG A 136 -4.84 -8.33 18.97
N ARG A 137 -5.80 -9.05 18.38
CA ARG A 137 -5.72 -9.48 16.96
C ARG A 137 -6.31 -8.37 16.09
N GLY A 138 -5.51 -7.83 15.17
CA GLY A 138 -5.95 -6.86 14.17
C GLY A 138 -6.05 -7.51 12.80
N PRO A 139 -7.07 -7.19 11.98
CA PRO A 139 -7.19 -7.71 10.62
C PRO A 139 -6.08 -7.17 9.70
N THR A 140 -5.65 -8.00 8.75
CA THR A 140 -4.88 -7.58 7.57
C THR A 140 -5.82 -7.45 6.39
N PHE A 141 -5.56 -6.47 5.53
CA PHE A 141 -6.43 -6.15 4.41
C PHE A 141 -5.67 -6.23 3.10
N GLU A 142 -6.34 -6.69 2.06
CA GLU A 142 -5.97 -6.46 0.67
C GLU A 142 -7.03 -5.60 -0.02
N GLU A 143 -6.60 -4.80 -0.98
CA GLU A 143 -7.46 -3.89 -1.73
C GLU A 143 -7.60 -4.35 -3.17
N TYR A 144 -8.85 -4.31 -3.64
CA TYR A 144 -9.25 -4.66 -4.99
C TYR A 144 -10.06 -3.51 -5.57
N ALA A 145 -9.93 -3.29 -6.87
CA ALA A 145 -10.75 -2.35 -7.62
C ALA A 145 -11.51 -3.11 -8.70
N PHE A 146 -12.76 -2.71 -8.94
CA PHE A 146 -13.51 -3.16 -10.10
C PHE A 146 -13.48 -2.05 -11.14
N VAL A 147 -12.94 -2.33 -12.31
CA VAL A 147 -12.86 -1.36 -13.41
C VAL A 147 -13.36 -2.01 -14.68
N ASP A 148 -14.45 -1.49 -15.23
CA ASP A 148 -15.13 -2.09 -16.39
C ASP A 148 -15.49 -3.57 -16.17
N GLY A 149 -15.85 -3.90 -14.94
CA GLY A 149 -16.16 -5.28 -14.52
C GLY A 149 -14.96 -6.17 -14.20
N GLU A 150 -13.73 -5.75 -14.52
CA GLU A 150 -12.52 -6.49 -14.19
C GLU A 150 -12.09 -6.24 -12.73
N GLU A 151 -11.89 -7.32 -11.98
CA GLU A 151 -11.27 -7.25 -10.65
C GLU A 151 -9.74 -7.11 -10.81
N VAL A 152 -9.19 -6.03 -10.26
CA VAL A 152 -7.74 -5.79 -10.23
C VAL A 152 -7.25 -5.58 -8.80
N LYS A 153 -6.13 -6.21 -8.46
CA LYS A 153 -5.47 -5.99 -7.16
C LYS A 153 -4.84 -4.60 -7.13
N VAL A 154 -5.22 -3.76 -6.18
CA VAL A 154 -4.75 -2.38 -6.10
C VAL A 154 -3.36 -2.34 -5.47
N ALA A 155 -2.36 -1.92 -6.25
CA ALA A 155 -1.03 -1.61 -5.74
C ALA A 155 -0.98 -0.19 -5.15
N SER A 156 -1.55 0.78 -5.87
CA SER A 156 -1.61 2.18 -5.42
C SER A 156 -2.64 3.00 -6.19
N LEU A 157 -3.19 4.03 -5.55
CA LEU A 157 -4.08 5.02 -6.15
C LEU A 157 -3.38 6.37 -6.20
N ALA A 158 -3.26 6.98 -7.38
CA ALA A 158 -2.66 8.30 -7.50
C ALA A 158 -3.56 9.38 -6.89
N ASP A 159 -2.92 10.26 -6.10
CA ASP A 159 -3.55 11.42 -5.46
C ASP A 159 -4.87 11.10 -4.74
N THR A 160 -4.97 9.88 -4.22
CA THR A 160 -6.16 9.34 -3.56
C THR A 160 -5.76 8.48 -2.39
N THR A 161 -6.45 8.66 -1.27
CA THR A 161 -6.21 7.92 -0.02
C THR A 161 -7.46 7.12 0.33
N LEU A 162 -7.29 5.82 0.51
CA LEU A 162 -8.31 4.94 1.09
C LEU A 162 -8.12 4.85 2.59
N LYS A 163 -9.14 5.27 3.33
CA LYS A 163 -9.25 5.09 4.79
C LYS A 163 -10.20 3.95 5.07
N ARG A 164 -9.81 3.09 6.01
CA ARG A 164 -10.55 1.89 6.38
C ARG A 164 -10.81 1.91 7.88
N SER A 165 -12.03 1.62 8.28
CA SER A 165 -12.39 1.36 9.67
C SER A 165 -13.12 0.04 9.77
N TYR A 166 -12.86 -0.73 10.82
CA TYR A 166 -13.52 -2.01 11.03
C TYR A 166 -14.19 -2.05 12.40
N ARG A 167 -15.36 -2.69 12.46
CA ARG A 167 -16.09 -2.98 13.69
C ARG A 167 -16.37 -4.47 13.74
N GLY A 168 -15.77 -5.15 14.72
CA GLY A 168 -16.00 -6.57 14.96
C GLY A 168 -17.28 -6.78 15.74
N TYR A 169 -18.15 -7.66 15.26
CA TYR A 169 -19.31 -8.16 15.99
C TYR A 169 -19.02 -9.59 16.43
N PHE A 170 -18.51 -9.75 17.65
CA PHE A 170 -18.05 -11.05 18.18
C PHE A 170 -19.19 -12.08 18.26
N GLU A 171 -20.42 -11.64 18.53
CA GLU A 171 -21.61 -12.50 18.61
C GLU A 171 -22.03 -13.08 17.26
N HIS A 172 -21.79 -12.36 16.16
CA HIS A 172 -22.22 -12.76 14.81
C HIS A 172 -21.09 -13.24 13.92
N LYS A 173 -19.85 -13.35 14.44
CA LYS A 173 -18.67 -13.73 13.65
C LYS A 173 -18.45 -12.86 12.39
N LYS A 174 -19.09 -11.69 12.29
CA LYS A 174 -18.99 -10.75 11.15
C LYS A 174 -18.16 -9.53 11.55
N THR A 175 -17.31 -9.08 10.64
CA THR A 175 -16.53 -7.85 10.75
C THR A 175 -17.07 -6.88 9.72
N GLN A 176 -17.69 -5.81 10.17
CA GLN A 176 -18.11 -4.74 9.26
C GLN A 176 -16.90 -3.90 8.91
N ILE A 177 -16.65 -3.72 7.61
CA ILE A 177 -15.56 -2.89 7.09
C ILE A 177 -16.20 -1.70 6.41
N THR A 178 -15.81 -0.50 6.82
CA THR A 178 -16.19 0.74 6.16
C THR A 178 -14.98 1.28 5.43
N VAL A 179 -15.13 1.44 4.12
CA VAL A 179 -14.13 2.05 3.25
C VAL A 179 -14.56 3.49 2.97
N ARG A 180 -13.62 4.42 3.10
CA ARG A 180 -13.81 5.84 2.78
C ARG A 180 -12.70 6.26 1.83
N CYS A 181 -13.08 6.90 0.74
CA CYS A 181 -12.13 7.44 -0.23
C CYS A 181 -12.05 8.96 -0.09
N SER A 182 -10.84 9.51 -0.21
CA SER A 182 -10.61 10.95 -0.31
C SER A 182 -9.52 11.22 -1.34
N GLY A 183 -9.80 12.06 -2.33
CA GLY A 183 -8.84 12.41 -3.39
C GLY A 183 -9.49 12.62 -4.75
N LYS A 184 -8.72 12.40 -5.81
CA LYS A 184 -9.16 12.62 -7.21
C LYS A 184 -9.89 11.43 -7.83
N ILE A 185 -9.67 10.23 -7.32
CA ILE A 185 -10.27 8.99 -7.86
C ILE A 185 -11.45 8.59 -6.96
N GLY A 186 -12.64 8.52 -7.55
CA GLY A 186 -13.87 8.12 -6.89
C GLY A 186 -14.69 7.16 -7.76
N LEU A 187 -15.82 6.69 -7.24
CA LEU A 187 -16.74 5.83 -8.01
C LEU A 187 -17.20 6.55 -9.29
N GLY A 188 -17.22 5.82 -10.40
CA GLY A 188 -17.53 6.34 -11.73
C GLY A 188 -16.44 7.19 -12.37
N ALA A 189 -15.28 7.38 -11.73
CA ALA A 189 -14.19 8.16 -12.33
C ALA A 189 -13.55 7.40 -13.50
N SER A 190 -13.22 8.13 -14.56
CA SER A 190 -12.36 7.62 -15.63
C SER A 190 -10.92 7.54 -15.13
N VAL A 191 -10.32 6.36 -15.28
CA VAL A 191 -9.00 6.03 -14.76
C VAL A 191 -8.10 5.45 -15.84
N VAL A 192 -6.80 5.57 -15.63
CA VAL A 192 -5.77 4.79 -16.32
C VAL A 192 -5.28 3.71 -15.36
N LEU A 193 -5.36 2.46 -15.80
CA LEU A 193 -4.79 1.32 -15.12
C LEU A 193 -3.44 0.98 -15.71
N VAL A 194 -2.45 0.81 -14.85
CA VAL A 194 -1.13 0.30 -15.20
C VAL A 194 -0.88 -0.96 -14.37
N ASP A 195 -0.89 -2.12 -15.01
CA ASP A 195 -0.57 -3.40 -14.35
C ASP A 195 0.93 -3.66 -14.44
N LEU A 196 1.58 -3.61 -13.28
CA LEU A 196 3.01 -3.70 -13.10
C LEU A 196 3.31 -4.49 -11.82
N ASP A 197 4.25 -5.45 -11.89
CA ASP A 197 4.68 -6.27 -10.76
C ASP A 197 3.55 -7.05 -10.04
N GLY A 198 2.49 -7.42 -10.77
CA GLY A 198 1.37 -8.18 -10.23
C GLY A 198 0.35 -7.35 -9.45
N GLY A 199 0.34 -6.03 -9.65
CA GLY A 199 -0.66 -5.13 -9.09
C GLY A 199 -0.97 -3.95 -10.01
N ALA A 200 -2.20 -3.45 -9.92
CA ALA A 200 -2.67 -2.33 -10.70
C ALA A 200 -2.42 -1.00 -9.97
N TYR A 201 -1.73 -0.09 -10.64
CA TYR A 201 -1.62 1.30 -10.26
C TYR A 201 -2.71 2.08 -10.99
N ILE A 202 -3.54 2.80 -10.24
CA ILE A 202 -4.70 3.51 -10.77
C ILE A 202 -4.42 5.00 -10.77
N LEU A 203 -4.46 5.61 -11.95
CA LEU A 203 -4.22 7.03 -12.17
C LEU A 203 -5.52 7.72 -12.62
N PRO A 204 -5.71 9.02 -12.34
CA PRO A 204 -6.80 9.77 -12.94
C PRO A 204 -6.57 9.94 -14.45
N TYR A 205 -7.63 9.84 -15.25
CA TYR A 205 -7.54 10.06 -16.71
C TYR A 205 -7.44 11.55 -17.10
N ASN A 206 -7.79 12.48 -16.19
CA ASN A 206 -7.89 13.94 -16.40
C ASN A 206 -6.77 14.57 -17.24
#